data_AF-A0A6G8F2A9-F1
#
_entry.id   AF-A0A6G8F2A9-F1
#
_cell.length_a   1.000
_cell.length_b   1.000
_cell.length_c   1.000
_cell.angle_alpha   90.00
_cell.angle_beta   90.00
_cell.angle_gamma   90.00
#
_symmetry.space_group_name_H-M   'P 1'
#
loop_
_entity.id
_entity.type
_entity.pdbx_description
1 polymer ?
#
loop_
_entity_poly.entity_id
_entity_poly.type
_entity_poly.pdbx_seq_one_letter_code
_entity_poly.pdbx_strand_id
1 'polypeptide(L)'
;MSNSKKHQIWCEIGIDKFIIENNKDLTKLLIKCLSAHYKRQIYQNVALKIDASLYLTRNWFQKGTPISAYHLLLLMREYDFIKEIVEEMVIQ
;
A
#
# COMPACT_ATOMS: atom_id res chain seq x y z
N MET A 1 -5.11 6.07 -24.31
CA MET A 1 -4.40 5.08 -23.47
C MET A 1 -5.44 4.29 -22.71
N SER A 2 -5.62 3.00 -23.02
CA SER A 2 -6.76 2.21 -22.51
C SER A 2 -6.60 1.85 -21.03
N ASN A 3 -7.73 1.90 -20.30
CA ASN A 3 -7.87 1.50 -18.89
C ASN A 3 -7.45 0.04 -18.60
N SER A 4 -7.16 -0.74 -19.64
CA SER A 4 -6.76 -2.13 -19.62
C SER A 4 -5.46 -2.37 -18.82
N LYS A 5 -4.51 -1.43 -18.83
CA LYS A 5 -3.24 -1.60 -18.11
C LYS A 5 -3.36 -1.47 -16.59
N LYS A 6 -4.31 -0.66 -16.07
CA LYS A 6 -4.56 -0.58 -14.62
C LYS A 6 -5.15 -1.90 -14.08
N HIS A 7 -5.99 -2.56 -14.88
CA HIS A 7 -6.64 -3.83 -14.50
C HIS A 7 -5.70 -5.05 -14.50
N GLN A 8 -4.56 -5.01 -15.18
CA GLN A 8 -3.65 -6.17 -15.26
C GLN A 8 -2.88 -6.44 -13.97
N ILE A 9 -2.62 -5.44 -13.11
CA ILE A 9 -1.95 -5.66 -11.81
C ILE A 9 -2.83 -6.52 -10.88
N TRP A 10 -4.16 -6.40 -11.00
CA TRP A 10 -5.12 -7.15 -10.20
C TRP A 10 -5.08 -8.65 -10.49
N CYS A 11 -4.92 -9.04 -11.76
CA CYS A 11 -4.97 -10.46 -12.15
C CYS A 11 -3.73 -11.26 -11.72
N GLU A 12 -2.55 -10.63 -11.57
CA GLU A 12 -1.33 -11.35 -11.16
C GLU A 12 -1.29 -11.65 -9.66
N ILE A 13 -2.05 -10.92 -8.82
CA ILE A 13 -1.91 -11.01 -7.36
C ILE A 13 -2.80 -12.09 -6.74
N GLY A 14 -3.79 -12.65 -7.46
CA GLY A 14 -4.62 -13.75 -6.96
C GLY A 14 -5.15 -13.45 -5.54
N ILE A 15 -5.94 -12.39 -5.41
CA ILE A 15 -6.38 -11.90 -4.10
C ILE A 15 -7.52 -12.79 -3.60
N ASP A 16 -7.15 -13.92 -2.99
CA ASP A 16 -8.01 -14.62 -2.05
C ASP A 16 -8.35 -13.63 -0.92
N LYS A 17 -9.64 -13.34 -0.77
CA LYS A 17 -10.28 -12.48 0.23
C LYS A 17 -9.43 -12.32 1.51
N PHE A 18 -8.79 -11.16 1.70
CA PHE A 18 -7.97 -10.92 2.90
C PHE A 18 -8.87 -10.62 4.10
N ILE A 19 -8.76 -11.43 5.16
CA ILE A 19 -9.27 -11.08 6.50
C ILE A 19 -8.14 -10.33 7.20
N ILE A 20 -8.33 -9.03 7.45
CA ILE A 20 -7.34 -8.21 8.17
C ILE A 20 -7.78 -8.08 9.62
N GLU A 21 -7.18 -8.89 10.48
CA GLU A 21 -7.52 -8.92 11.90
C GLU A 21 -6.86 -7.79 12.71
N ASN A 22 -5.79 -7.18 12.17
CA ASN A 22 -5.00 -6.17 12.89
C ASN A 22 -4.14 -5.29 11.95
N ASN A 23 -3.55 -4.24 12.53
CA ASN A 23 -2.70 -3.27 11.81
C ASN A 23 -1.42 -3.87 11.20
N LYS A 24 -0.94 -5.00 11.73
CA LYS A 24 0.25 -5.68 11.22
C LYS A 24 -0.04 -6.37 9.90
N ASP A 25 -1.23 -6.96 9.75
CA ASP A 25 -1.64 -7.60 8.50
C ASP A 25 -1.99 -6.57 7.42
N LEU A 26 -2.61 -5.45 7.80
CA LEU A 26 -2.75 -4.29 6.91
C LEU A 26 -1.38 -3.80 6.42
N THR A 27 -0.42 -3.64 7.34
CA THR A 27 0.95 -3.24 7.00
C THR A 27 1.60 -4.17 5.98
N LYS A 28 1.50 -5.50 6.17
CA LYS A 28 2.05 -6.47 5.22
C LYS A 28 1.39 -6.36 3.85
N LEU A 29 0.06 -6.23 3.80
CA LEU A 29 -0.68 -6.12 2.54
C LEU A 29 -0.26 -4.87 1.77
N LEU A 30 -0.24 -3.71 2.42
CA LEU A 30 0.15 -2.44 1.80
C LEU A 30 1.59 -2.49 1.27
N ILE A 31 2.52 -3.06 2.04
CA ILE A 31 3.92 -3.27 1.61
C ILE A 31 3.97 -4.17 0.37
N LYS A 32 3.19 -5.27 0.34
CA LYS A 32 3.13 -6.18 -0.82
C LYS A 32 2.63 -5.45 -2.07
N CYS A 33 1.54 -4.69 -1.95
CA CYS A 33 0.97 -3.92 -3.06
C CYS A 33 1.94 -2.84 -3.56
N LEU A 34 2.56 -2.07 -2.65
CA LEU A 34 3.53 -1.04 -3.01
C LEU A 34 4.81 -1.63 -3.63
N SER A 35 5.23 -2.81 -3.19
CA SER A 35 6.38 -3.52 -3.76
C SER A 35 6.10 -4.09 -5.15
N ALA A 36 4.85 -4.47 -5.42
CA ALA A 36 4.42 -4.83 -6.78
C ALA A 36 4.35 -3.60 -7.70
N HIS A 37 3.92 -2.45 -7.16
CA HIS A 37 3.83 -1.19 -7.90
C HIS A 37 5.21 -0.60 -8.27
N TYR A 38 6.18 -0.65 -7.36
CA TYR A 38 7.52 -0.08 -7.56
C TYR A 38 8.60 -1.15 -7.72
N LYS A 39 9.29 -1.16 -8.87
CA LYS A 39 10.38 -2.12 -9.13
C LYS A 39 11.69 -1.83 -8.37
N ARG A 40 11.94 -0.55 -8.02
CA ARG A 40 13.17 -0.10 -7.33
C ARG A 40 12.86 1.14 -6.47
N GLN A 41 13.72 1.40 -5.48
CA GLN A 41 13.68 2.61 -4.65
C GLN A 41 12.31 2.87 -4.00
N ILE A 42 11.65 1.79 -3.57
CA ILE A 42 10.26 1.82 -3.09
C ILE A 42 10.11 2.79 -1.91
N TYR A 43 11.02 2.70 -0.94
CA TYR A 43 10.99 3.52 0.28
C TYR A 43 11.23 5.01 0.01
N GLN A 44 12.07 5.36 -0.98
CA GLN A 44 12.24 6.75 -1.42
C GLN A 44 10.98 7.28 -2.11
N ASN A 45 10.44 6.52 -3.08
CA ASN A 45 9.26 6.94 -3.82
C ASN A 45 8.05 7.14 -2.91
N VAL A 46 7.83 6.21 -1.97
CA VAL A 46 6.75 6.32 -1.00
C VAL A 46 6.97 7.53 -0.08
N ALA A 47 8.18 7.70 0.47
CA ALA A 47 8.49 8.85 1.34
C ALA A 47 8.20 10.19 0.68
N LEU A 48 8.60 10.33 -0.58
CA LEU A 48 8.37 11.54 -1.37
C LEU A 48 6.88 11.79 -1.63
N LYS A 49 6.10 10.74 -1.88
CA LYS A 49 4.66 10.84 -2.15
C LYS A 49 3.85 11.26 -0.93
N ILE A 50 4.18 10.71 0.24
CA ILE A 50 3.44 10.99 1.48
C ILE A 50 4.11 12.02 2.37
N ASP A 51 5.11 12.75 1.86
CA ASP A 51 5.90 13.74 2.62
C ASP A 51 6.38 13.22 3.99
N ALA A 52 6.92 11.99 3.99
CA ALA A 52 7.43 11.33 5.19
C ALA A 52 8.96 11.21 5.14
N SER A 53 9.57 11.06 6.32
CA SER A 53 11.02 10.79 6.39
C SER A 53 11.36 9.43 5.78
N LEU A 54 12.52 9.35 5.11
CA LEU A 54 13.09 8.08 4.64
C LEU A 54 13.30 7.07 5.77
N TYR A 55 13.56 7.56 6.99
CA TYR A 55 13.70 6.71 8.17
C TYR A 55 12.39 5.97 8.48
N LEU A 56 11.27 6.70 8.48
CA LEU A 56 9.94 6.14 8.74
C LEU A 56 9.58 5.09 7.68
N THR A 57 9.69 5.45 6.39
CA THR A 57 9.32 4.51 5.32
C THR A 57 10.25 3.31 5.29
N ARG A 58 11.56 3.48 5.51
CA ARG A 58 12.49 2.36 5.60
C ARG A 58 12.15 1.42 6.75
N ASN A 59 11.87 1.93 7.94
CA ASN A 59 11.46 1.09 9.08
C ASN A 59 10.13 0.38 8.80
N TRP A 60 9.18 1.06 8.18
CA TRP A 60 7.92 0.45 7.77
C TRP A 60 8.14 -0.73 6.83
N PHE A 61 8.87 -0.53 5.72
CA PHE A 61 9.16 -1.57 4.74
C PHE A 61 10.04 -2.71 5.27
N GLN A 62 11.07 -2.40 6.06
CA GLN A 62 12.08 -3.40 6.49
C GLN A 62 11.73 -4.10 7.79
N LYS A 63 11.11 -3.39 8.74
CA LYS A 63 10.83 -3.92 10.09
C LYS A 63 9.33 -4.19 10.30
N GLY A 64 8.47 -3.81 9.36
CA GLY A 64 7.03 -3.91 9.50
C GLY A 64 6.48 -3.01 10.61
N THR A 65 7.18 -1.91 10.94
CA THR A 65 6.71 -0.96 11.95
C THR A 65 5.43 -0.30 11.46
N PRO A 66 4.31 -0.36 12.20
CA PRO A 66 3.07 0.25 11.75
C PRO A 66 3.23 1.74 11.48
N ILE A 67 2.60 2.22 10.42
CA ILE A 67 2.48 3.64 10.13
C ILE A 67 1.32 4.24 10.91
N SER A 68 1.36 5.54 11.16
CA SER A 68 0.23 6.22 11.79
C SER A 68 -0.97 6.33 10.85
N ALA A 69 -2.17 6.53 11.43
CA ALA A 69 -3.39 6.75 10.67
C ALA A 69 -3.26 7.93 9.67
N TYR A 70 -2.53 8.98 10.04
CA TYR A 70 -2.24 10.10 9.14
C TYR A 70 -1.49 9.65 7.87
N HIS A 71 -0.42 8.86 8.02
CA HIS A 71 0.31 8.34 6.87
C HIS A 71 -0.53 7.37 6.03
N LEU A 72 -1.43 6.61 6.65
CA LEU A 72 -2.38 5.77 5.91
C LEU A 72 -3.34 6.61 5.06
N LEU A 73 -3.88 7.70 5.59
CA LEU A 73 -4.72 8.63 4.83
C LEU A 73 -3.97 9.23 3.65
N LEU A 74 -2.69 9.59 3.83
CA LEU A 74 -1.85 10.07 2.74
C LEU A 74 -1.61 8.98 1.69
N LEU A 75 -1.38 7.73 2.08
CA LEU A 75 -1.27 6.61 1.14
C LEU A 75 -2.56 6.42 0.34
N MET A 76 -3.73 6.46 0.99
CA MET A 76 -5.02 6.37 0.29
C MET A 76 -5.24 7.56 -0.67
N ARG A 77 -4.75 8.76 -0.31
CA ARG A 77 -4.82 9.93 -1.19
C ARG A 77 -3.93 9.79 -2.43
N GLU A 78 -2.71 9.28 -2.26
CA GLU A 78 -1.71 9.24 -3.33
C GLU A 78 -1.80 7.97 -4.20
N TYR A 79 -2.42 6.90 -3.71
CA TYR A 79 -2.50 5.60 -4.37
C TYR A 79 -3.94 5.10 -4.43
N ASP A 80 -4.59 5.26 -5.60
CA ASP A 80 -5.96 4.80 -5.85
C ASP A 80 -6.18 3.34 -5.40
N PHE A 81 -5.24 2.44 -5.70
CA PHE A 81 -5.34 1.03 -5.33
C PHE A 81 -5.30 0.80 -3.81
N ILE A 82 -4.62 1.65 -3.04
CA ILE A 82 -4.63 1.55 -1.57
C ILE A 82 -5.98 2.02 -1.04
N LYS A 83 -6.54 3.09 -1.62
CA LYS A 83 -7.87 3.56 -1.27
C LYS A 83 -8.92 2.48 -1.52
N GLU A 84 -8.92 1.87 -2.71
CA GLU A 84 -9.83 0.79 -3.09
C GLU A 84 -9.76 -0.38 -2.10
N ILE A 85 -8.55 -0.85 -1.77
CA ILE A 85 -8.35 -1.93 -0.78
C ILE A 85 -8.94 -1.56 0.59
N VAL A 86 -8.66 -0.36 1.09
CA VAL A 86 -9.14 0.05 2.42
C VAL A 86 -10.66 0.26 2.43
N GLU A 87 -11.23 0.82 1.37
CA GLU A 87 -12.69 1.00 1.25
C GLU A 87 -13.42 -0.35 1.18
N GLU A 88 -12.89 -1.33 0.44
CA GLU A 88 -13.44 -2.69 0.39
C GLU A 88 -13.42 -3.39 1.75
N MET A 89 -12.45 -3.07 2.62
CA MET A 89 -12.38 -3.61 3.98
C MET A 89 -13.44 -3.02 4.92
N VAL A 90 -13.81 -1.74 4.75
CA VAL A 90 -14.77 -1.04 5.62
C VAL A 90 -16.22 -1.44 5.31
N ILE A 91 -16.48 -1.92 4.10
CA ILE A 91 -17.83 -2.31 3.63
C ILE A 91 -18.18 -3.76 4.05
N GLN A 92 -17.28 -4.51 4.70
CA GLN A 92 -17.54 -5.84 5.27
C GLN A 92 -18.29 -5.76 6.61
#